data_AF-A0A6P5A0U8-F1
#
_entry.id   AF-A0A6P5A0U8-F1
#
_cell.length_a   1.000
_cell.length_b   1.000
_cell.length_c   1.000
_cell.angle_alpha   90.00
_cell.angle_beta   90.00
_cell.angle_gamma   90.00
#
_symmetry.space_group_name_H-M   'P 1'
#
loop_
_entity.id
_entity.type
_entity.pdbx_description
1 polymer ?
#
loop_
_entity_poly.entity_id
_entity_poly.type
_entity_poly.pdbx_seq_one_letter_code
_entity_poly.pdbx_strand_id
1 'polypeptide(L)'
;MGAPKGACSTLAPVHPRSSSQLLETAPFRLEADHTSDTPGAPVKVTISGDRGFKGFMLQGVSTEGAVVGAFQPVMINTLSCSSEADTATHSNPLVKDSFTVTWVPPANLRERVIFRATIVEEFFTFWVGVSIVVSLRPVVRLRGGHSHEGRVEVFHNGEWGTICDDHWDIHAANVVCRELGFRGAVQALTVTDASFEPGTGRIWMDDVNCNGHESYIDECEHRGWGSHNCRHNQDAGVICDAFSYASNDDKRQDRDSSEEVGLDGRKLKKTRAGLGKVKTAMHRTKLSGNWPPAQERQEQ
;
A
#
# COMPACT_ATOMS: atom_id res chain seq x y z
N MET A 1 -22.68 -28.23 -11.69
CA MET A 1 -23.34 -27.71 -10.47
C MET A 1 -22.26 -26.94 -9.71
N GLY A 2 -22.49 -25.68 -9.36
CA GLY A 2 -21.51 -24.84 -8.63
C GLY A 2 -21.68 -24.93 -7.12
N ALA A 3 -20.93 -24.11 -6.38
CA ALA A 3 -21.08 -24.00 -4.93
C ALA A 3 -22.49 -23.48 -4.53
N PRO A 4 -23.04 -23.89 -3.38
CA PRO A 4 -24.31 -23.38 -2.87
C PRO A 4 -24.15 -22.01 -2.20
N LYS A 5 -25.21 -21.18 -2.21
CA LYS A 5 -25.21 -19.87 -1.55
C LYS A 5 -24.93 -19.93 -0.04
N GLY A 6 -25.24 -21.04 0.63
CA GLY A 6 -24.91 -21.25 2.04
C GLY A 6 -23.40 -21.28 2.35
N ALA A 7 -22.55 -21.48 1.33
CA ALA A 7 -21.10 -21.45 1.49
C ALA A 7 -20.50 -20.04 1.46
N CYS A 8 -21.28 -18.99 1.17
CA CYS A 8 -20.79 -17.61 0.99
C CYS A 8 -19.93 -17.07 2.15
N SER A 9 -20.27 -17.40 3.40
CA SER A 9 -19.57 -16.88 4.58
C SER A 9 -18.31 -17.66 4.93
N THR A 10 -18.32 -18.97 4.73
CA THR A 10 -17.21 -19.87 5.12
C THR A 10 -16.28 -20.22 3.97
N LEU A 11 -16.73 -20.04 2.73
CA LEU A 11 -16.21 -20.62 1.50
C LEU A 11 -16.03 -22.15 1.56
N ALA A 12 -16.57 -22.81 2.59
CA ALA A 12 -16.42 -24.23 2.78
C ALA A 12 -17.45 -25.00 1.93
N PRO A 13 -17.05 -26.07 1.23
CA PRO A 13 -17.99 -26.96 0.57
C PRO A 13 -18.94 -27.57 1.61
N VAL A 14 -20.22 -27.70 1.27
CA VAL A 14 -21.22 -28.28 2.17
C VAL A 14 -21.25 -29.80 1.98
N HIS A 15 -20.38 -30.51 2.70
CA HIS A 15 -20.33 -31.97 2.71
C HIS A 15 -20.39 -32.54 4.14
N PRO A 16 -21.11 -33.65 4.38
CA PRO A 16 -21.10 -34.31 5.67
C PRO A 16 -19.69 -34.80 6.03
N ARG A 17 -19.20 -34.48 7.23
CA ARG A 17 -17.94 -34.98 7.81
C ARG A 17 -16.65 -34.63 7.03
N SER A 18 -16.63 -33.53 6.29
CA SER A 18 -15.42 -33.06 5.62
C SER A 18 -14.78 -31.87 6.36
N SER A 19 -13.47 -31.91 6.57
CA SER A 19 -12.67 -30.77 7.02
C SER A 19 -11.72 -30.33 5.90
N SER A 20 -11.43 -29.03 5.86
CA SER A 20 -10.36 -28.52 4.98
C SER A 20 -9.05 -29.21 5.32
N GLN A 21 -8.23 -29.43 4.29
CA GLN A 21 -6.82 -29.73 4.47
C GLN A 21 -6.10 -28.51 5.06
N LEU A 22 -4.92 -28.73 5.64
CA LEU A 22 -4.06 -27.65 6.15
C LEU A 22 -3.67 -26.73 4.99
N LEU A 23 -3.82 -25.41 5.17
CA LEU A 23 -3.59 -24.46 4.08
C LEU A 23 -2.13 -24.48 3.57
N GLU A 24 -1.17 -24.70 4.46
CA GLU A 24 0.25 -24.81 4.12
C GLU A 24 0.60 -25.98 3.19
N THR A 25 -0.30 -26.97 3.07
CA THR A 25 -0.12 -28.12 2.17
C THR A 25 -0.84 -27.93 0.82
N ALA A 26 -1.42 -26.75 0.58
CA ALA A 26 -2.14 -26.47 -0.66
C ALA A 26 -1.19 -26.55 -1.86
N PRO A 27 -1.42 -27.46 -2.83
CA PRO A 27 -0.62 -27.54 -4.06
C PRO A 27 -1.08 -26.51 -5.11
N PHE A 28 -1.87 -25.52 -4.68
CA PHE A 28 -2.56 -24.57 -5.54
C PHE A 28 -2.26 -23.15 -5.10
N ARG A 29 -2.28 -22.23 -6.05
CA ARG A 29 -2.04 -20.81 -5.82
C ARG A 29 -2.98 -19.94 -6.64
N LEU A 30 -3.12 -18.70 -6.18
CA LEU A 30 -3.77 -17.64 -6.92
C LEU A 30 -2.69 -16.71 -7.48
N GLU A 31 -2.89 -16.30 -8.72
CA GLU A 31 -2.13 -15.26 -9.38
C GLU A 31 -3.13 -14.22 -9.90
N ALA A 32 -2.75 -12.95 -9.91
CA ALA A 32 -3.58 -11.90 -10.45
C ALA A 32 -2.75 -11.02 -11.38
N ASP A 33 -3.32 -10.77 -12.55
CA ASP A 33 -2.74 -9.90 -13.57
C ASP A 33 -3.59 -8.62 -13.64
N HIS A 34 -3.01 -7.53 -13.15
CA HIS A 34 -3.56 -6.18 -13.19
C HIS A 34 -2.64 -5.33 -14.04
N THR A 35 -3.05 -5.07 -15.28
CA THR A 35 -2.23 -4.42 -16.32
C THR A 35 -2.62 -2.97 -16.58
N SER A 36 -3.62 -2.44 -15.87
CA SER A 36 -4.16 -1.11 -16.14
C SER A 36 -4.44 -0.37 -14.85
N ASP A 37 -3.85 0.81 -14.70
CA ASP A 37 -4.04 1.67 -13.53
C ASP A 37 -5.33 2.50 -13.64
N THR A 38 -6.17 2.22 -14.62
CA THR A 38 -7.47 2.88 -14.73
C THR A 38 -8.35 2.40 -13.58
N PRO A 39 -8.88 3.31 -12.75
CA PRO A 39 -10.02 3.04 -11.90
C PRO A 39 -11.07 2.08 -12.48
N GLY A 40 -11.28 0.93 -11.83
CA GLY A 40 -12.27 -0.05 -12.31
C GLY A 40 -11.76 -0.94 -13.44
N ALA A 41 -10.46 -0.90 -13.77
CA ALA A 41 -9.86 -1.81 -14.72
C ALA A 41 -10.07 -3.27 -14.28
N PRO A 42 -10.45 -4.16 -15.21
CA PRO A 42 -10.62 -5.57 -14.89
C PRO A 42 -9.29 -6.23 -14.52
N VAL A 43 -9.29 -7.04 -13.45
CA VAL A 43 -8.19 -7.89 -13.01
C VAL A 43 -8.44 -9.31 -13.50
N LYS A 44 -7.45 -9.96 -14.12
CA LYS A 44 -7.52 -11.40 -14.40
C LYS A 44 -6.99 -12.17 -13.21
N VAL A 45 -7.82 -13.02 -12.61
CA VAL A 45 -7.44 -13.87 -11.48
C VAL A 45 -7.33 -15.31 -11.96
N THR A 46 -6.17 -15.92 -11.75
CA THR A 46 -5.84 -17.27 -12.19
C THR A 46 -5.67 -18.18 -10.97
N ILE A 47 -6.39 -19.29 -10.98
CA ILE A 47 -6.18 -20.43 -10.10
C ILE A 47 -5.28 -21.41 -10.86
N SER A 48 -4.20 -21.88 -10.24
CA SER A 48 -3.33 -22.91 -10.81
C SER A 48 -2.78 -23.82 -9.71
N GLY A 49 -2.25 -24.97 -10.09
CA GLY A 49 -1.54 -25.86 -9.17
C GLY A 49 -0.75 -26.95 -9.88
N ASP A 50 0.02 -27.69 -9.09
CA ASP A 50 0.86 -28.78 -9.60
C ASP A 50 0.04 -30.05 -9.91
N ARG A 51 -1.22 -30.06 -9.46
CA ARG A 51 -2.21 -31.11 -9.65
C ARG A 51 -3.48 -30.49 -10.20
N GLY A 52 -4.34 -31.28 -10.84
CA GLY A 52 -5.62 -30.80 -11.33
C GLY A 52 -6.67 -30.64 -10.22
N PHE A 53 -7.56 -29.66 -10.36
CA PHE A 53 -8.68 -29.42 -9.45
C PHE A 53 -10.03 -29.50 -10.17
N LYS A 54 -11.08 -29.93 -9.46
CA LYS A 54 -12.43 -30.14 -10.02
C LYS A 54 -13.37 -28.98 -9.74
N GLY A 55 -13.24 -28.35 -8.57
CA GLY A 55 -14.14 -27.28 -8.13
C GLY A 55 -13.39 -26.11 -7.51
N PHE A 56 -14.05 -24.96 -7.50
CA PHE A 56 -13.57 -23.79 -6.78
C PHE A 56 -14.72 -22.87 -6.36
N MET A 57 -14.41 -22.01 -5.40
CA MET A 57 -15.19 -20.83 -5.04
C MET A 57 -14.20 -19.69 -4.78
N LEU A 58 -14.40 -18.53 -5.39
CA LEU A 58 -13.45 -17.41 -5.39
C LEU A 58 -14.19 -16.09 -5.11
N GLN A 59 -13.62 -15.27 -4.23
CA GLN A 59 -14.13 -13.94 -3.88
C GLN A 59 -12.99 -12.92 -3.88
N GLY A 60 -13.30 -11.67 -4.27
CA GLY A 60 -12.50 -10.50 -3.92
C GLY A 60 -13.07 -9.88 -2.64
N VAL A 61 -12.23 -9.63 -1.64
CA VAL A 61 -12.63 -8.96 -0.40
C VAL A 61 -11.73 -7.76 -0.10
N SER A 62 -12.29 -6.71 0.51
CA SER A 62 -11.52 -5.57 1.00
C SER A 62 -10.65 -5.96 2.19
N THR A 63 -9.75 -5.08 2.62
CA THR A 63 -8.92 -5.27 3.82
C THR A 63 -9.72 -5.38 5.11
N GLU A 64 -10.95 -4.87 5.12
CA GLU A 64 -11.92 -4.95 6.23
C GLU A 64 -12.77 -6.23 6.15
N GLY A 65 -12.60 -7.04 5.09
CA GLY A 65 -13.27 -8.32 4.90
C GLY A 65 -14.61 -8.25 4.16
N ALA A 66 -14.99 -7.09 3.61
CA ALA A 66 -16.22 -6.95 2.82
C ALA A 66 -16.04 -7.57 1.42
N VAL A 67 -17.00 -8.35 0.93
CA VAL A 67 -16.97 -8.88 -0.46
C VAL A 67 -17.20 -7.73 -1.44
N VAL A 68 -16.30 -7.58 -2.43
CA VAL A 68 -16.27 -6.45 -3.36
C VAL A 68 -16.05 -6.90 -4.81
N GLY A 69 -16.56 -6.08 -5.73
CA GLY A 69 -16.43 -6.27 -7.17
C GLY A 69 -17.31 -7.39 -7.72
N ALA A 70 -17.18 -7.64 -9.02
CA ALA A 70 -18.01 -8.61 -9.73
C ALA A 70 -17.18 -9.40 -10.75
N PHE A 71 -17.44 -10.69 -10.90
CA PHE A 71 -16.77 -11.54 -11.88
C PHE A 71 -17.49 -11.57 -13.23
N GLN A 72 -16.72 -11.56 -14.32
CA GLN A 72 -17.20 -11.58 -15.71
C GLN A 72 -16.30 -12.47 -16.60
N PRO A 73 -16.77 -12.98 -17.77
CA PRO A 73 -18.14 -12.97 -18.28
C PRO A 73 -18.89 -14.31 -18.04
N VAL A 74 -20.17 -14.34 -18.45
CA VAL A 74 -21.26 -15.34 -18.32
C VAL A 74 -20.92 -16.84 -18.46
N MET A 75 -19.73 -17.24 -18.90
CA MET A 75 -19.36 -18.67 -19.05
C MET A 75 -19.00 -19.36 -17.73
N ILE A 76 -18.98 -18.61 -16.62
CA ILE A 76 -18.75 -19.15 -15.28
C ILE A 76 -20.03 -19.09 -14.46
N ASN A 77 -20.16 -20.02 -13.51
CA ASN A 77 -21.20 -19.86 -12.51
C ASN A 77 -20.76 -18.76 -11.55
N THR A 78 -21.66 -17.82 -11.28
CA THR A 78 -21.47 -16.84 -10.23
C THR A 78 -22.56 -16.97 -9.19
N LEU A 79 -22.24 -16.58 -7.97
CA LEU A 79 -23.19 -16.40 -6.88
C LEU A 79 -23.26 -14.92 -6.56
N SER A 80 -24.40 -14.50 -6.00
CA SER A 80 -24.57 -13.17 -5.41
C SER A 80 -24.64 -13.33 -3.89
N CYS A 81 -23.46 -13.37 -3.27
CA CYS A 81 -23.32 -13.55 -1.82
C CYS A 81 -23.71 -12.28 -1.07
N SER A 82 -23.16 -11.15 -1.50
CA SER A 82 -23.40 -9.80 -0.99
C SER A 82 -23.91 -8.87 -2.09
N SER A 83 -23.35 -8.95 -3.30
CA SER A 83 -23.73 -8.19 -4.49
C SER A 83 -23.76 -9.06 -5.74
N GLU A 84 -24.23 -8.53 -6.86
CA GLU A 84 -24.38 -9.30 -8.10
C GLU A 84 -23.04 -9.85 -8.60
N ALA A 85 -23.02 -11.15 -8.92
CA ALA A 85 -21.86 -11.86 -9.46
C ALA A 85 -20.53 -11.70 -8.67
N ASP A 86 -20.60 -11.44 -7.36
CA ASP A 86 -19.44 -11.13 -6.51
C ASP A 86 -18.60 -12.35 -6.10
N THR A 87 -19.06 -13.55 -6.48
CA THR A 87 -18.43 -14.81 -6.12
C THR A 87 -18.42 -15.73 -7.34
N ALA A 88 -17.24 -16.12 -7.80
CA ALA A 88 -17.08 -17.06 -8.91
C ALA A 88 -17.05 -18.51 -8.39
N THR A 89 -17.66 -19.44 -9.14
CA THR A 89 -17.61 -20.87 -8.86
C THR A 89 -17.57 -21.70 -10.14
N HIS A 90 -17.11 -22.93 -10.03
CA HIS A 90 -17.07 -23.88 -11.14
C HIS A 90 -18.46 -24.19 -11.73
N SER A 91 -18.51 -24.47 -13.03
CA SER A 91 -19.73 -24.89 -13.74
C SER A 91 -19.91 -26.40 -13.80
N ASN A 92 -18.79 -27.13 -13.92
CA ASN A 92 -18.72 -28.58 -14.02
C ASN A 92 -17.52 -29.14 -13.22
N PRO A 93 -17.56 -30.44 -12.85
CA PRO A 93 -16.51 -31.08 -12.05
C PRO A 93 -15.36 -31.66 -12.89
N LEU A 94 -15.20 -31.25 -14.17
CA LEU A 94 -14.06 -31.69 -14.97
C LEU A 94 -12.77 -31.17 -14.34
N VAL A 95 -11.72 -31.98 -14.40
CA VAL A 95 -10.40 -31.62 -13.88
C VAL A 95 -9.82 -30.47 -14.69
N LYS A 96 -9.18 -29.51 -14.01
CA LYS A 96 -8.57 -28.31 -14.57
C LYS A 96 -7.18 -28.16 -13.97
N ASP A 97 -6.17 -27.92 -14.80
CA ASP A 97 -4.82 -27.58 -14.31
C ASP A 97 -4.71 -26.09 -13.97
N SER A 98 -5.45 -25.28 -14.69
CA SER A 98 -5.55 -23.84 -14.47
C SER A 98 -6.94 -23.32 -14.82
N PHE A 99 -7.34 -22.22 -14.19
CA PHE A 99 -8.59 -21.53 -14.46
C PHE A 99 -8.44 -20.03 -14.25
N THR A 100 -8.72 -19.24 -15.29
CA THR A 100 -8.66 -17.77 -15.23
C THR A 100 -10.05 -17.16 -15.36
N VAL A 101 -10.35 -16.19 -14.51
CA VAL A 101 -11.59 -15.40 -14.53
C VAL A 101 -11.26 -13.92 -14.46
N THR A 102 -12.12 -13.09 -15.07
CA THR A 102 -11.98 -11.64 -14.96
C THR A 102 -12.82 -11.13 -13.79
N TRP A 103 -12.24 -10.29 -12.95
CA TRP A 103 -12.89 -9.59 -11.85
C TRP A 103 -12.86 -8.09 -12.11
N VAL A 104 -13.99 -7.42 -11.92
CA VAL A 104 -14.14 -5.99 -12.12
C VAL A 104 -14.27 -5.32 -10.74
N PRO A 105 -13.34 -4.43 -10.36
CA PRO A 105 -13.43 -3.69 -9.12
C PRO A 105 -14.61 -2.70 -9.13
N PRO A 106 -15.19 -2.38 -7.95
CA PRO A 106 -16.05 -1.21 -7.82
C PRO A 106 -15.31 0.06 -8.28
N ALA A 107 -16.02 0.99 -8.91
CA ALA A 107 -15.42 2.18 -9.54
C ALA A 107 -14.61 3.07 -8.57
N ASN A 108 -14.88 2.98 -7.26
CA ASN A 108 -14.22 3.74 -6.20
C ASN A 108 -13.21 2.92 -5.40
N LEU A 109 -13.05 1.62 -5.67
CA LEU A 109 -12.05 0.82 -4.99
C LEU A 109 -10.67 1.18 -5.52
N ARG A 110 -9.80 1.65 -4.63
CA ARG A 110 -8.42 2.08 -4.91
C ARG A 110 -7.39 1.39 -4.02
N GLU A 111 -7.86 0.57 -3.10
CA GLU A 111 -7.05 -0.07 -2.08
C GLU A 111 -6.60 -1.47 -2.52
N ARG A 112 -5.91 -2.15 -1.61
CA ARG A 112 -5.58 -3.56 -1.77
C ARG A 112 -6.85 -4.40 -1.69
N VAL A 113 -6.97 -5.35 -2.60
CA VAL A 113 -8.00 -6.40 -2.56
C VAL A 113 -7.35 -7.73 -2.20
N ILE A 114 -8.02 -8.52 -1.38
CA ILE A 114 -7.62 -9.88 -1.07
C ILE A 114 -8.50 -10.81 -1.90
N PHE A 115 -7.91 -11.53 -2.85
CA PHE A 115 -8.59 -12.67 -3.44
C PHE A 115 -8.44 -13.86 -2.52
N ARG A 116 -9.57 -14.49 -2.18
CA ARG A 116 -9.59 -15.72 -1.38
C ARG A 116 -10.41 -16.78 -2.08
N ALA A 117 -9.93 -18.00 -2.01
CA ALA A 117 -10.52 -19.13 -2.70
C ALA A 117 -10.59 -20.37 -1.81
N THR A 118 -11.57 -21.20 -2.16
CA THR A 118 -11.56 -22.62 -1.86
C THR A 118 -11.30 -23.38 -3.15
N ILE A 119 -10.40 -24.35 -3.10
CA ILE A 119 -10.03 -25.17 -4.25
C ILE A 119 -10.26 -26.63 -3.88
N VAL A 120 -11.03 -27.34 -4.72
CA VAL A 120 -11.48 -28.72 -4.50
C VAL A 120 -10.79 -29.62 -5.51
N GLU A 121 -9.88 -30.46 -5.02
CA GLU A 121 -9.22 -31.50 -5.83
C GLU A 121 -10.16 -32.69 -6.03
N GLU A 122 -10.71 -33.19 -4.93
CA GLU A 122 -11.67 -34.30 -4.90
C GLU A 122 -12.80 -33.99 -3.91
N PHE A 123 -13.88 -34.78 -3.93
CA PHE A 123 -15.09 -34.53 -3.14
C PHE A 123 -14.82 -34.26 -1.64
N PHE A 124 -13.83 -34.92 -1.05
CA PHE A 124 -13.43 -34.73 0.35
C PHE A 124 -12.07 -34.04 0.53
N THR A 125 -11.40 -33.66 -0.56
CA THR A 125 -10.04 -33.11 -0.55
C THR A 125 -10.07 -31.69 -1.10
N PHE A 126 -10.01 -30.71 -0.19
CA PHE A 126 -10.08 -29.30 -0.54
C PHE A 126 -9.32 -28.42 0.47
N TRP A 127 -8.97 -27.21 0.03
CA TRP A 127 -8.29 -26.20 0.82
C TRP A 127 -9.13 -24.93 0.82
N VAL A 128 -9.52 -24.47 2.01
CA VAL A 128 -10.20 -23.18 2.21
C VAL A 128 -9.16 -22.13 2.60
N GLY A 129 -9.23 -20.94 2.00
CA GLY A 129 -8.41 -19.80 2.41
C GLY A 129 -7.14 -19.58 1.57
N VAL A 130 -7.00 -20.28 0.43
CA VAL A 130 -5.96 -19.98 -0.55
C VAL A 130 -6.15 -18.54 -1.01
N SER A 131 -5.16 -17.67 -0.82
CA SER A 131 -5.35 -16.23 -1.00
C SER A 131 -4.13 -15.53 -1.58
N ILE A 132 -4.38 -14.37 -2.20
CA ILE A 132 -3.37 -13.43 -2.68
C ILE A 132 -3.85 -12.00 -2.40
N VAL A 133 -2.93 -11.11 -2.05
CA VAL A 133 -3.17 -9.67 -1.92
C VAL A 133 -2.78 -9.00 -3.23
N VAL A 134 -3.68 -8.18 -3.79
CA VAL A 134 -3.46 -7.47 -5.04
C VAL A 134 -3.61 -5.98 -4.78
N SER A 135 -2.60 -5.20 -5.16
CA SER A 135 -2.71 -3.74 -5.17
C SER A 135 -3.34 -3.32 -6.50
N LEU A 136 -4.47 -2.61 -6.44
CA LEU A 136 -5.14 -2.07 -7.63
C LEU A 136 -4.54 -0.73 -8.07
N ARG A 137 -3.51 -0.27 -7.36
CA ARG A 137 -2.69 0.88 -7.68
C ARG A 137 -1.21 0.52 -7.63
N PRO A 138 -0.37 1.23 -8.40
CA PRO A 138 1.07 1.17 -8.22
C PRO A 138 1.47 1.42 -6.76
N VAL A 139 2.48 0.71 -6.28
CA VAL A 139 2.97 0.85 -4.89
C VAL A 139 4.28 1.61 -4.91
N VAL A 140 4.40 2.63 -4.07
CA VAL A 140 5.63 3.42 -3.94
C VAL A 140 6.51 2.92 -2.78
N ARG A 141 7.84 3.01 -2.93
CA ARG A 141 8.81 2.82 -1.84
C ARG A 141 10.02 3.75 -1.99
N LEU A 142 10.79 3.89 -0.91
CA LEU A 142 12.08 4.59 -0.90
C LEU A 142 13.24 3.57 -0.82
N ARG A 143 14.32 3.83 -1.56
CA ARG A 143 15.56 3.02 -1.57
C ARG A 143 16.81 3.89 -1.57
N GLY A 144 17.94 3.33 -1.12
CA GLY A 144 19.24 4.02 -1.13
C GLY A 144 19.42 5.13 -0.09
N GLY A 145 18.41 5.36 0.76
CA GLY A 145 18.45 6.32 1.86
C GLY A 145 18.06 5.69 3.21
N HIS A 146 17.47 6.49 4.10
CA HIS A 146 17.08 6.09 5.47
C HIS A 146 15.55 5.86 5.56
N SER A 147 14.98 5.88 6.76
CA SER A 147 13.55 5.53 6.98
C SER A 147 12.54 6.47 6.32
N HIS A 148 12.95 7.67 5.94
CA HIS A 148 12.08 8.73 5.42
C HIS A 148 12.73 9.48 4.25
N GLU A 149 13.77 8.91 3.64
CA GLU A 149 14.44 9.52 2.50
C GLU A 149 14.99 8.44 1.57
N GLY A 150 15.13 8.79 0.29
CA GLY A 150 15.73 7.92 -0.70
C GLY A 150 15.24 8.19 -2.10
N ARG A 151 15.78 7.43 -3.04
CA ARG A 151 15.27 7.29 -4.41
C ARG A 151 13.86 6.72 -4.37
N VAL A 152 12.97 7.29 -5.17
CA VAL A 152 11.59 6.83 -5.30
C VAL A 152 11.53 5.70 -6.31
N GLU A 153 10.89 4.59 -5.92
CA GLU A 153 10.57 3.50 -6.82
C GLU A 153 9.06 3.22 -6.80
N VAL A 154 8.53 2.86 -7.96
CA VAL A 154 7.12 2.50 -8.19
C VAL A 154 7.06 1.05 -8.64
N PHE A 155 6.15 0.28 -8.06
CA PHE A 155 5.83 -1.08 -8.51
C PHE A 155 4.65 -1.03 -9.47
N HIS A 156 4.90 -1.31 -10.73
CA HIS A 156 3.89 -1.29 -11.79
C HIS A 156 4.12 -2.50 -12.71
N ASN A 157 3.03 -3.13 -13.18
CA ASN A 157 3.07 -4.33 -14.03
C ASN A 157 4.03 -5.45 -13.54
N GLY A 158 4.05 -5.70 -12.23
CA GLY A 158 4.82 -6.79 -11.64
C GLY A 158 6.31 -6.52 -11.42
N GLU A 159 6.80 -5.31 -11.75
CA GLU A 159 8.22 -4.96 -11.65
C GLU A 159 8.41 -3.60 -10.95
N TRP A 160 9.47 -3.50 -10.14
CA TRP A 160 9.89 -2.22 -9.57
C TRP A 160 10.69 -1.41 -10.58
N GLY A 161 10.43 -0.12 -10.67
CA GLY A 161 11.20 0.82 -11.48
C GLY A 161 11.26 2.20 -10.85
N THR A 162 12.13 3.06 -11.38
CA THR A 162 12.37 4.41 -10.85
C THR A 162 11.50 5.46 -11.55
N ILE A 163 11.57 6.70 -11.07
CA ILE A 163 10.94 7.88 -11.67
C ILE A 163 12.07 8.80 -12.15
N CYS A 164 11.95 9.40 -13.33
CA CYS A 164 12.89 10.42 -13.79
C CYS A 164 12.69 11.76 -13.07
N ASP A 165 13.77 12.52 -12.87
CA ASP A 165 13.78 13.83 -12.21
C ASP A 165 13.33 15.01 -13.10
N ASP A 166 13.04 14.80 -14.39
CA ASP A 166 12.47 15.82 -15.25
C ASP A 166 11.10 16.26 -14.70
N HIS A 167 10.95 17.57 -14.43
CA HIS A 167 9.82 18.20 -13.73
C HIS A 167 9.60 17.75 -12.28
N TRP A 168 10.53 16.98 -11.69
CA TRP A 168 10.41 16.53 -10.30
C TRP A 168 10.58 17.67 -9.30
N ASP A 169 9.49 18.02 -8.63
CA ASP A 169 9.46 19.16 -7.72
C ASP A 169 8.88 18.81 -6.33
N ILE A 170 8.77 19.84 -5.49
CA ILE A 170 8.26 19.67 -4.13
C ILE A 170 6.78 19.25 -4.08
N HIS A 171 5.99 19.52 -5.13
CA HIS A 171 4.60 19.07 -5.21
C HIS A 171 4.56 17.56 -5.40
N ALA A 172 5.35 17.02 -6.34
CA ALA A 172 5.45 15.57 -6.55
C ALA A 172 6.03 14.84 -5.33
N ALA A 173 7.08 15.40 -4.72
CA ALA A 173 7.64 14.85 -3.48
C ALA A 173 6.61 14.81 -2.34
N ASN A 174 5.78 15.84 -2.20
CA ASN A 174 4.71 15.88 -1.19
C ASN A 174 3.68 14.77 -1.40
N VAL A 175 3.29 14.49 -2.65
CA VAL A 175 2.38 13.39 -2.99
C VAL A 175 2.98 12.06 -2.54
N VAL A 176 4.23 11.76 -2.94
CA VAL A 176 4.93 10.52 -2.54
C VAL A 176 5.03 10.37 -1.03
N CYS A 177 5.48 11.41 -0.32
CA CYS A 177 5.65 11.33 1.13
C CYS A 177 4.31 11.09 1.84
N ARG A 178 3.23 11.72 1.36
CA ARG A 178 1.89 11.54 1.93
C ARG A 178 1.30 10.17 1.61
N GLU A 179 1.55 9.66 0.41
CA GLU A 179 1.22 8.29 -0.02
C GLU A 179 1.91 7.25 0.87
N LEU A 180 3.17 7.51 1.26
CA LEU A 180 3.94 6.68 2.20
C LEU A 180 3.55 6.89 3.69
N GLY A 181 2.60 7.76 3.99
CA GLY A 181 2.07 8.00 5.35
C GLY A 181 2.81 9.07 6.17
N PHE A 182 3.74 9.80 5.57
CA PHE A 182 4.38 10.98 6.16
C PHE A 182 3.50 12.22 6.03
N ARG A 183 3.80 13.27 6.79
CA ARG A 183 3.05 14.54 6.73
C ARG A 183 3.23 15.30 5.41
N GLY A 184 4.35 15.10 4.74
CA GLY A 184 4.72 15.76 3.49
C GLY A 184 6.21 15.63 3.23
N ALA A 185 6.68 16.29 2.18
CA ALA A 185 8.08 16.35 1.81
C ALA A 185 8.78 17.57 2.42
N VAL A 186 10.03 17.37 2.82
CA VAL A 186 10.98 18.44 3.15
C VAL A 186 11.73 18.85 1.89
N GLN A 187 12.10 17.89 1.03
CA GLN A 187 12.84 18.15 -0.21
C GLN A 187 12.45 17.17 -1.32
N ALA A 188 12.45 17.68 -2.55
CA ALA A 188 12.56 16.91 -3.78
C ALA A 188 14.04 16.89 -4.20
N LEU A 189 14.56 15.73 -4.58
CA LEU A 189 15.96 15.53 -4.87
C LEU A 189 16.14 14.73 -6.16
N THR A 190 17.34 14.83 -6.72
CA THR A 190 17.85 13.87 -7.70
C THR A 190 18.81 12.91 -6.99
N VAL A 191 19.02 11.70 -7.52
CA VAL A 191 20.05 10.78 -6.98
C VAL A 191 21.45 11.42 -6.98
N THR A 192 21.74 12.31 -7.94
CA THR A 192 23.00 13.07 -7.98
C THR A 192 23.14 14.08 -6.86
N ASP A 193 22.06 14.74 -6.45
CA ASP A 193 22.10 15.75 -5.37
C ASP A 193 22.23 15.10 -3.99
N ALA A 194 21.58 13.94 -3.83
CA ALA A 194 21.42 13.29 -2.53
C ALA A 194 22.48 12.21 -2.23
N SER A 195 23.34 11.89 -3.19
CA SER A 195 24.25 10.72 -3.13
C SER A 195 23.52 9.40 -2.87
N PHE A 196 22.24 9.30 -3.25
CA PHE A 196 21.53 8.02 -3.27
C PHE A 196 22.13 7.16 -4.38
N GLU A 197 22.19 5.85 -4.16
CA GLU A 197 22.57 4.93 -5.24
C GLU A 197 21.61 5.13 -6.43
N PRO A 198 22.09 5.11 -7.68
CA PRO A 198 21.22 5.05 -8.84
C PRO A 198 20.38 3.77 -8.84
N GLY A 199 19.20 3.82 -9.44
CA GLY A 199 18.42 2.63 -9.74
C GLY A 199 19.05 1.80 -10.85
N THR A 200 18.41 0.68 -11.13
CA THR A 200 18.74 -0.18 -12.28
C THR A 200 17.45 -0.71 -12.89
N GLY A 201 17.49 -1.10 -14.16
CA GLY A 201 16.35 -1.69 -14.84
C GLY A 201 15.42 -0.64 -15.43
N ARG A 202 14.14 -0.70 -15.05
CA ARG A 202 13.09 0.10 -15.69
C ARG A 202 12.92 1.47 -15.02
N ILE A 203 12.70 2.50 -15.83
CA ILE A 203 12.18 3.80 -15.40
C ILE A 203 10.71 3.85 -15.80
N TRP A 204 9.82 3.94 -14.81
CA TRP A 204 8.38 3.82 -15.02
C TRP A 204 7.70 5.14 -15.36
N MET A 205 8.20 6.26 -14.83
CA MET A 205 7.55 7.56 -14.96
C MET A 205 8.57 8.64 -15.33
N ASP A 206 8.12 9.61 -16.11
CA ASP A 206 8.87 10.76 -16.61
C ASP A 206 7.92 11.96 -16.77
N ASP A 207 8.46 13.17 -16.70
CA ASP A 207 7.71 14.45 -16.68
C ASP A 207 6.57 14.43 -15.64
N VAL A 208 6.84 13.97 -14.42
CA VAL A 208 5.81 13.87 -13.37
C VAL A 208 5.47 15.27 -12.85
N ASN A 209 4.30 15.76 -13.22
CA ASN A 209 3.82 17.10 -12.92
C ASN A 209 2.59 17.03 -12.00
N CYS A 210 2.82 17.17 -10.70
CA CYS A 210 1.77 17.14 -9.68
C CYS A 210 1.35 18.56 -9.27
N ASN A 211 0.07 18.74 -8.94
CA ASN A 211 -0.41 19.96 -8.27
C ASN A 211 -0.10 19.95 -6.75
N GLY A 212 0.17 18.76 -6.19
CA GLY A 212 0.46 18.54 -4.77
C GLY A 212 -0.76 18.16 -3.93
N HIS A 213 -1.94 18.03 -4.57
CA HIS A 213 -3.19 17.65 -3.92
C HIS A 213 -3.59 16.20 -4.18
N GLU A 214 -3.01 15.60 -5.22
CA GLU A 214 -3.15 14.19 -5.61
C GLU A 214 -2.86 13.27 -4.43
N SER A 215 -3.66 12.23 -4.24
CA SER A 215 -3.47 11.30 -3.13
C SER A 215 -2.33 10.31 -3.41
N TYR A 216 -2.04 10.07 -4.68
CA TYR A 216 -1.08 9.08 -5.15
C TYR A 216 -0.32 9.61 -6.36
N ILE A 217 0.91 9.13 -6.55
CA ILE A 217 1.80 9.64 -7.61
C ILE A 217 1.30 9.31 -9.02
N ASP A 218 0.54 8.22 -9.18
CA ASP A 218 -0.06 7.79 -10.45
C ASP A 218 -1.25 8.65 -10.91
N GLU A 219 -1.71 9.59 -10.07
CA GLU A 219 -2.76 10.56 -10.41
C GLU A 219 -2.20 11.86 -11.01
N CYS A 220 -0.88 12.09 -10.88
CA CYS A 220 -0.23 13.25 -11.46
C CYS A 220 -0.15 13.14 -12.99
N GLU A 221 -0.05 14.26 -13.68
CA GLU A 221 0.24 14.22 -15.12
C GLU A 221 1.65 13.65 -15.32
N HIS A 222 1.81 12.71 -16.26
CA HIS A 222 3.10 12.14 -16.62
C HIS A 222 3.07 11.64 -18.07
N ARG A 223 4.25 11.35 -18.65
CA ARG A 223 4.42 10.90 -20.06
C ARG A 223 3.79 9.55 -20.43
N GLY A 224 3.12 8.89 -19.48
CA GLY A 224 2.68 7.49 -19.58
C GLY A 224 3.75 6.49 -19.12
N TRP A 225 3.31 5.28 -18.75
CA TRP A 225 4.17 4.26 -18.14
C TRP A 225 5.28 3.76 -19.06
N GLY A 226 6.51 3.78 -18.55
CA GLY A 226 7.70 3.30 -19.25
C GLY A 226 8.14 4.17 -20.43
N SER A 227 7.51 5.34 -20.64
CA SER A 227 7.91 6.31 -21.65
C SER A 227 8.80 7.36 -21.01
N HIS A 228 10.09 7.33 -21.34
CA HIS A 228 11.10 8.26 -20.81
C HIS A 228 12.28 8.40 -21.77
N ASN A 229 13.07 9.46 -21.60
CA ASN A 229 14.37 9.64 -22.27
C ASN A 229 15.54 9.66 -21.26
N CYS A 230 15.27 9.42 -19.99
CA CYS A 230 16.23 9.53 -18.89
C CYS A 230 17.13 8.32 -18.71
N ARG A 231 18.20 8.52 -17.94
CA ARG A 231 19.10 7.48 -17.41
C ARG A 231 19.01 7.44 -15.88
N HIS A 232 19.52 6.38 -15.26
CA HIS A 232 19.44 6.23 -13.79
C HIS A 232 20.24 7.24 -12.97
N ASN A 233 21.12 8.04 -13.57
CA ASN A 233 21.72 9.19 -12.88
C ASN A 233 20.75 10.39 -12.79
N GLN A 234 19.53 10.24 -13.29
CA GLN A 234 18.43 11.20 -13.23
C GLN A 234 17.23 10.61 -12.47
N ASP A 235 17.46 9.58 -11.64
CA ASP A 235 16.37 9.05 -10.83
C ASP A 235 15.97 10.05 -9.74
N ALA A 236 14.67 10.22 -9.55
CA ALA A 236 14.08 11.11 -8.57
C ALA A 236 14.18 10.52 -7.15
N GLY A 237 14.36 11.42 -6.17
CA GLY A 237 14.41 11.12 -4.75
C GLY A 237 13.62 12.13 -3.92
N VAL A 238 13.39 11.78 -2.66
CA VAL A 238 12.69 12.64 -1.69
C VAL A 238 13.34 12.56 -0.31
N ILE A 239 13.14 13.62 0.47
CA ILE A 239 13.22 13.58 1.93
C ILE A 239 11.83 13.93 2.46
N CYS A 240 11.23 13.02 3.21
CA CYS A 240 9.95 13.20 3.87
C CYS A 240 10.11 13.78 5.28
N ASP A 241 9.07 14.43 5.79
CA ASP A 241 9.02 14.80 7.21
C ASP A 241 9.01 13.51 8.05
N ALA A 242 10.00 13.35 8.93
CA ALA A 242 10.14 12.17 9.79
C ALA A 242 8.93 11.94 10.71
N PHE A 243 8.03 12.92 10.89
CA PHE A 243 6.75 12.71 11.56
C PHE A 243 5.72 12.05 10.62
N SER A 244 5.31 10.82 10.94
CA SER A 244 4.18 10.15 10.28
C SER A 244 2.84 10.47 10.96
N TYR A 245 1.74 10.40 10.22
CA TYR A 245 0.40 10.63 10.78
C TYR A 245 0.04 9.63 11.90
N ALA A 246 0.63 8.44 11.89
CA ALA A 246 0.44 7.40 12.91
C ALA A 246 1.05 7.74 14.28
N SER A 247 1.93 8.74 14.37
CA SER A 247 2.57 9.16 15.63
C SER A 247 1.73 10.11 16.49
N ASN A 248 0.56 10.53 16.00
CA ASN A 248 -0.29 11.53 16.65
C ASN A 248 -1.46 10.97 17.49
N ASP A 249 -1.73 9.65 17.44
CA ASP A 249 -2.78 9.04 18.27
C ASP A 249 -2.33 8.74 19.71
N ASP A 250 -1.02 8.78 20.01
CA ASP A 250 -0.48 8.41 21.33
C ASP A 250 -0.25 9.61 22.29
N LYS A 251 -0.55 10.85 21.87
CA LYS A 251 -0.26 12.06 22.69
C LYS A 251 -1.44 12.96 23.01
N ARG A 252 -2.68 12.48 22.81
CA ARG A 252 -3.89 13.21 23.22
C ARG A 252 -4.48 12.74 24.56
N GLN A 253 -3.72 12.04 25.40
CA GLN A 253 -4.22 11.54 26.68
C GLN A 253 -3.45 11.96 27.95
N ASP A 254 -2.48 12.89 27.85
CA ASP A 254 -1.76 13.43 29.03
C ASP A 254 -1.99 14.93 29.25
N ARG A 255 -3.26 15.34 29.31
CA ARG A 255 -3.68 16.58 29.99
C ARG A 255 -4.99 16.38 30.74
N ASP A 256 -5.03 15.39 31.62
CA ASP A 256 -5.90 15.49 32.79
C ASP A 256 -5.30 14.69 33.95
N SER A 257 -4.59 15.39 34.84
CA SER A 257 -4.23 14.83 36.14
C SER A 257 -4.08 15.98 37.14
N SER A 258 -5.20 16.37 37.75
CA SER A 258 -5.18 16.86 39.13
C SER A 258 -6.56 16.70 39.77
N GLU A 259 -6.93 15.45 40.06
CA GLU A 259 -7.79 15.16 41.20
C GLU A 259 -6.91 14.70 42.36
N GLU A 260 -6.76 15.54 43.38
CA GLU A 260 -6.55 15.05 44.74
C GLU A 260 -7.91 15.00 45.45
N VAL A 261 -8.26 13.82 45.94
CA VAL A 261 -9.51 13.48 46.62
C VAL A 261 -9.43 13.92 48.09
N GLY A 262 -10.49 14.56 48.59
CA GLY A 262 -10.67 14.86 50.02
C GLY A 262 -12.11 14.62 50.46
N LEU A 263 -12.29 13.69 51.40
CA LEU A 263 -13.52 13.42 52.14
C LEU A 263 -13.87 14.59 53.08
N ASP A 264 -14.42 15.68 52.57
CA ASP A 264 -15.44 16.49 53.27
C ASP A 264 -16.04 17.52 52.31
N GLY A 265 -17.35 17.44 52.09
CA GLY A 265 -18.04 18.09 50.96
C GLY A 265 -18.14 19.62 51.01
N ARG A 266 -17.05 20.35 50.71
CA ARG A 266 -17.13 21.80 50.40
C ARG A 266 -16.20 22.25 49.26
N LYS A 267 -16.81 22.86 48.22
CA LYS A 267 -16.13 23.54 47.11
C LYS A 267 -15.45 24.83 47.58
N LEU A 268 -14.16 24.99 47.29
CA LEU A 268 -13.45 26.28 47.37
C LEU A 268 -13.21 26.85 45.96
N LYS A 269 -13.72 28.07 45.72
CA LYS A 269 -13.43 28.88 44.53
C LYS A 269 -12.00 29.42 44.63
N LYS A 270 -11.15 29.20 43.63
CA LYS A 270 -9.91 29.97 43.47
C LYS A 270 -10.15 31.17 42.56
N THR A 271 -9.98 32.34 43.14
CA THR A 271 -9.96 33.67 42.50
C THR A 271 -8.65 33.89 41.75
N ARG A 272 -8.74 34.65 40.65
CA ARG A 272 -7.63 35.05 39.78
C ARG A 272 -6.95 36.28 40.40
N ALA A 273 -5.64 36.23 40.62
CA ALA A 273 -4.81 37.41 40.95
C ALA A 273 -3.62 37.49 39.99
N GLY A 274 -3.35 38.70 39.49
CA GLY A 274 -2.27 39.00 38.54
C GLY A 274 -1.00 39.57 39.21
N LEU A 275 -0.18 40.19 38.36
CA LEU A 275 1.18 40.76 38.55
C LEU A 275 2.31 39.71 38.45
N GLY A 276 3.44 39.96 37.77
CA GLY A 276 3.95 41.18 37.17
C GLY A 276 5.21 40.92 36.30
N LYS A 277 5.64 41.94 35.56
CA LYS A 277 6.88 41.97 34.75
C LYS A 277 8.12 42.05 35.64
N VAL A 278 9.17 41.27 35.35
CA VAL A 278 10.58 41.65 35.60
C VAL A 278 11.47 41.13 34.45
N LYS A 279 12.39 42.00 34.00
CA LYS A 279 13.38 41.81 32.92
C LYS A 279 14.54 40.91 33.37
N THR A 280 15.16 40.18 32.43
CA THR A 280 16.55 39.70 32.61
C THR A 280 17.35 39.75 31.31
N ALA A 281 18.65 40.00 31.47
CA ALA A 281 19.60 40.63 30.57
C ALA A 281 20.24 39.74 29.49
N MET A 282 20.84 40.43 28.52
CA MET A 282 21.84 39.92 27.57
C MET A 282 23.08 39.38 28.29
N HIS A 283 23.57 38.21 27.85
CA HIS A 283 24.99 37.88 27.92
C HIS A 283 25.46 37.33 26.57
N ARG A 284 26.37 38.09 25.94
CA ARG A 284 27.24 37.65 24.84
C ARG A 284 28.34 36.79 25.44
N THR A 285 28.54 35.59 24.91
CA THR A 285 29.78 34.83 25.09
C THR A 285 30.41 34.59 23.72
N LYS A 286 31.57 35.21 23.50
CA LYS A 286 32.48 34.88 22.39
C LYS A 286 33.07 33.51 22.66
N LEU A 287 33.04 32.61 21.67
CA LEU A 287 34.00 31.51 21.57
C LEU A 287 34.69 31.61 20.22
N SER A 288 35.96 31.98 20.29
CA SER A 288 36.96 31.88 19.22
C SER A 288 37.41 30.43 19.11
N GLY A 289 37.27 29.82 17.94
CA GLY A 289 37.89 28.54 17.59
C GLY A 289 38.66 28.70 16.29
N ASN A 290 39.98 28.73 16.37
CA ASN A 290 40.90 28.63 15.24
C ASN A 290 40.86 27.21 14.66
N TRP A 291 40.74 27.09 13.34
CA TRP A 291 40.97 25.84 12.60
C TRP A 291 42.22 26.03 11.71
N PRO A 292 43.18 25.09 11.68
CA PRO A 292 44.37 25.19 10.82
C PRO A 292 44.05 24.85 9.35
N PRO A 293 44.81 25.36 8.36
CA PRO A 293 44.53 25.10 6.95
C PRO A 293 44.89 23.66 6.56
N ALA A 294 44.05 23.07 5.71
CA ALA A 294 44.27 21.77 5.10
C ALA A 294 45.48 21.78 4.15
N GLN A 295 46.37 20.80 4.30
CA GLN A 295 47.46 20.55 3.36
C GLN A 295 46.95 19.78 2.14
N GLU A 296 47.28 20.28 0.96
CA GLU A 296 47.24 19.58 -0.32
C GLU A 296 48.09 18.31 -0.26
N ARG A 297 47.54 17.20 -0.74
CA ARG A 297 48.31 16.01 -1.13
C ARG A 297 48.25 15.90 -2.65
N GLN A 298 49.39 16.14 -3.27
CA GLN A 298 49.70 15.73 -4.64
C GLN A 298 49.75 14.20 -4.70
N GLU A 299 49.12 13.61 -5.69
CA GLU A 299 49.46 12.27 -6.18
C GLU A 299 50.05 12.41 -7.59
N GLN A 300 51.27 11.89 -7.72
CA GLN A 300 51.88 11.43 -8.96
C GLN A 300 51.37 10.02 -9.25
#